data_AF-A0A291W3J0-F1
#
_entry.id   AF-A0A291W3J0-F1
#
_cell.length_a   1.000
_cell.length_b   1.000
_cell.length_c   1.000
_cell.angle_alpha   90.00
_cell.angle_beta   90.00
_cell.angle_gamma   90.00
#
_symmetry.space_group_name_H-M   'P 1'
#
loop_
_entity.id
_entity.type
_entity.pdbx_description
1 polymer ?
#
loop_
_entity_poly.entity_id
_entity_poly.type
_entity_poly.pdbx_seq_one_letter_code
_entity_poly.pdbx_strand_id
1 'polypeptide(L)' 'MHQRRFPDDLLETQTAWYVTYRDLATAPTASTASLRRRLLRLSQQIAGHHYWQTPAGTPAARVALKEQALALAAETRL' A
#
# COMPACT_ATOMS: atom_id res chain seq x y z
N MET A 1 5.50 -17.26 -11.42
CA MET A 1 5.10 -15.85 -11.44
C MET A 1 6.36 -15.00 -11.54
N HIS A 2 6.55 -14.24 -12.63
CA HIS A 2 7.70 -13.32 -12.71
C HIS A 2 7.48 -12.20 -11.69
N GLN A 3 8.34 -12.10 -10.69
CA GLN A 3 8.24 -11.07 -9.65
C GLN A 3 8.47 -9.71 -10.30
N ARG A 4 7.40 -8.92 -10.46
CA ARG A 4 7.49 -7.61 -11.09
C ARG A 4 8.17 -6.66 -10.12
N ARG A 5 9.30 -6.08 -10.52
CA ARG A 5 10.04 -5.12 -9.69
C ARG A 5 9.32 -3.78 -9.71
N PHE A 6 8.73 -3.40 -8.59
CA PHE A 6 8.22 -2.05 -8.36
C PHE A 6 9.32 -1.15 -7.80
N PRO A 7 9.18 0.18 -7.94
CA PRO A 7 9.95 1.11 -7.11
C PRO A 7 9.72 0.80 -5.63
N ASP A 8 10.81 0.80 -4.86
CA ASP A 8 10.77 0.41 -3.45
C ASP A 8 9.83 1.33 -2.65
N ASP A 9 9.83 2.64 -2.93
CA ASP A 9 8.97 3.62 -2.30
C ASP A 9 7.48 3.38 -2.57
N LEU A 10 7.11 2.96 -3.78
CA LEU A 10 5.74 2.60 -4.12
C LEU A 10 5.30 1.32 -3.38
N LEU A 11 6.17 0.31 -3.32
CA LEU A 11 5.90 -0.95 -2.63
C LEU A 11 5.79 -0.76 -1.11
N GLU A 12 6.69 0.04 -0.52
CA GLU A 12 6.67 0.44 0.88
C GLU A 12 5.39 1.22 1.21
N THR A 13 4.99 2.18 0.35
CA THR A 13 3.77 2.98 0.56
C THR A 13 2.52 2.10 0.53
N GLN A 14 2.43 1.15 -0.41
CA GLN A 14 1.31 0.19 -0.47
C GLN A 14 1.31 -0.77 0.73
N THR A 15 2.50 -1.21 1.19
CA THR A 15 2.63 -2.07 2.37
C THR A 15 2.18 -1.34 3.64
N ALA A 16 2.64 -0.09 3.82
CA ALA A 16 2.22 0.78 4.90
C ALA A 16 0.71 1.06 4.89
N TRP A 17 0.09 1.10 3.70
CA TRP A 17 -1.36 1.23 3.56
C TRP A 17 -2.08 0.02 4.17
N TYR A 18 -1.64 -1.22 3.87
CA TYR A 18 -2.22 -2.44 4.45
C TYR A 18 -2.04 -2.51 5.97
N VAL A 19 -0.85 -2.18 6.47
CA VAL A 19 -0.59 -2.12 7.92
C VAL A 19 -1.53 -1.10 8.59
N THR A 20 -1.61 0.12 8.05
CA THR A 20 -2.48 1.17 8.58
C THR A 20 -3.96 0.78 8.54
N TYR A 21 -4.40 0.11 7.47
CA TYR A 21 -5.77 -0.37 7.35
C TYR A 21 -6.10 -1.41 8.41
N ARG A 22 -5.18 -2.35 8.67
CA ARG A 22 -5.34 -3.37 9.73
C ARG A 22 -5.39 -2.74 11.11
N ASP A 23 -4.50 -1.79 11.39
CA ASP A 23 -4.50 -1.06 12.66
C ASP A 23 -5.83 -0.30 12.83
N LEU A 24 -6.33 0.33 11.76
CA LEU A 24 -7.63 1.00 11.78
C LEU A 24 -8.79 0.02 12.02
N ALA A 25 -8.75 -1.17 11.44
CA ALA A 25 -9.77 -2.20 11.60
C ALA A 25 -9.79 -2.82 13.01
N THR A 26 -8.69 -2.72 13.76
CA THR A 26 -8.55 -3.30 15.11
C THR A 26 -8.58 -2.25 16.23
N ALA A 27 -8.47 -0.95 15.90
CA ALA A 27 -8.42 0.12 16.88
C ALA A 27 -9.79 0.43 17.53
N PRO A 28 -9.83 0.77 18.83
CA PRO A 28 -10.99 1.37 19.47
C PRO A 28 -11.36 2.72 18.84
N THR A 29 -12.66 3.00 18.70
CA THR A 29 -13.23 4.15 17.97
C THR A 29 -12.60 5.51 18.32
N ALA A 30 -12.26 5.75 19.58
CA ALA A 30 -11.67 7.01 20.06
C ALA A 30 -10.26 7.33 19.49
N SER A 31 -9.51 6.34 18.95
CA SER A 31 -8.12 6.52 18.49
C SER A 31 -7.96 6.46 16.96
N THR A 32 -9.05 6.45 16.20
CA THR A 32 -9.03 6.12 14.75
C THR A 32 -8.73 7.31 13.83
N ALA A 33 -8.79 8.56 14.33
CA ALA A 33 -8.67 9.75 13.49
C ALA A 33 -7.28 9.91 12.84
N SER A 34 -6.20 9.60 13.58
CA SER A 34 -4.83 9.62 13.05
C SER A 34 -4.61 8.56 11.97
N LEU A 35 -5.16 7.35 12.18
CA LEU A 35 -5.08 6.24 11.24
C LEU A 35 -5.84 6.54 9.94
N ARG A 36 -7.05 7.10 10.02
CA ARG A 36 -7.80 7.54 8.83
C ARG A 36 -7.04 8.61 8.04
N ARG A 37 -6.48 9.63 8.71
CA ARG A 37 -5.65 10.66 8.06
C ARG A 37 -4.41 10.05 7.39
N ARG A 38 -3.75 9.10 8.06
CA ARG A 38 -2.61 8.37 7.48
C ARG A 38 -3.03 7.59 6.24
N LEU A 39 -4.14 6.86 6.29
CA LEU A 39 -4.66 6.07 5.17
C LEU A 39 -4.98 6.95 3.95
N LEU A 40 -5.58 8.13 4.15
CA LEU A 40 -5.84 9.09 3.07
C LEU A 40 -4.56 9.63 2.44
N ARG A 41 -3.51 9.92 3.23
CA ARG A 41 -2.21 10.37 2.70
C ARG A 41 -1.55 9.27 1.86
N LEU A 42 -1.53 8.04 2.36
CA LEU A 42 -0.97 6.89 1.64
C LEU A 42 -1.73 6.62 0.34
N SER A 43 -3.07 6.69 0.35
CA SER A 43 -3.89 6.55 -0.87
C SER A 43 -3.53 7.61 -1.92
N GLN A 44 -3.32 8.86 -1.51
CA GLN A 44 -2.90 9.94 -2.41
C GLN A 44 -1.51 9.70 -3.00
N GLN A 45 -0.55 9.29 -2.17
CA GLN A 45 0.82 8.97 -2.61
C GLN A 45 0.83 7.82 -3.62
N ILE A 46 0.08 6.75 -3.36
CA ILE A 46 -0.04 5.61 -4.28
C ILE A 46 -0.67 6.09 -5.59
N ALA A 47 -1.80 6.79 -5.54
CA ALA A 47 -2.51 7.21 -6.76
C ALA A 47 -1.71 8.21 -7.62
N GLY A 48 -0.94 9.10 -6.98
CA GLY A 48 -0.13 10.13 -7.64
C GLY A 48 1.28 9.69 -8.04
N HIS A 49 1.65 8.43 -7.81
CA HIS A 49 3.02 7.97 -8.05
C HIS A 49 3.42 8.00 -9.53
N HIS A 50 4.64 8.49 -9.82
CA HIS A 50 5.15 8.67 -11.19
C HIS A 50 5.18 7.37 -12.01
N TYR A 51 5.39 6.22 -11.35
CA TYR A 51 5.35 4.89 -11.97
C TYR A 51 4.10 4.66 -12.83
N TRP A 52 2.93 5.19 -12.43
CA TRP A 52 1.69 5.02 -13.19
C TRP A 52 1.65 5.78 -14.52
N GLN A 53 2.52 6.76 -14.70
CA GLN A 53 2.65 7.53 -15.95
C GLN A 53 3.61 6.85 -16.93
N THR A 54 4.23 5.73 -16.55
CA THR A 54 5.12 4.94 -17.40
C THR A 54 4.36 3.84 -18.14
N PRO A 55 4.91 3.26 -19.21
CA PRO A 55 4.32 2.08 -19.87
C PRO A 55 4.15 0.85 -18.96
N ALA A 56 4.89 0.79 -17.85
CA ALA A 56 4.76 -0.29 -16.86
C ALA A 56 3.57 -0.07 -15.90
N GLY A 57 2.97 1.13 -15.88
CA GLY A 57 1.87 1.56 -15.02
C GLY A 57 0.49 1.00 -15.41
N THR A 58 0.40 -0.28 -15.76
CA THR A 58 -0.83 -0.90 -16.27
C THR A 58 -1.83 -1.24 -15.15
N PRO A 59 -3.12 -1.47 -15.48
CA PRO A 59 -4.08 -1.99 -14.50
C PRO A 59 -3.62 -3.32 -13.84
N ALA A 60 -2.98 -4.21 -14.60
CA ALA A 60 -2.39 -5.44 -14.07
C ALA A 60 -1.24 -5.16 -13.08
N ALA A 61 -0.45 -4.11 -13.31
CA ALA A 61 0.60 -3.70 -12.38
C ALA A 61 0.01 -3.20 -11.04
N ARG A 62 -1.17 -2.58 -11.03
CA ARG A 62 -1.86 -2.22 -9.78
C ARG A 62 -2.28 -3.44 -8.96
N VAL A 63 -2.75 -4.50 -9.62
CA VAL A 63 -3.10 -5.76 -8.96
C VAL A 63 -1.84 -6.42 -8.39
N ALA A 64 -0.80 -6.56 -9.21
CA ALA A 64 0.47 -7.15 -8.78
C ALA A 64 1.13 -6.37 -7.62
N LEU A 65 1.02 -5.04 -7.59
CA LEU A 65 1.49 -4.21 -6.47
C LEU A 65 0.76 -4.57 -5.17
N LYS A 66 -0.58 -4.69 -5.23
CA LYS A 66 -1.39 -5.05 -4.06
C LYS A 66 -1.05 -6.43 -3.53
N GLU A 67 -0.88 -7.42 -4.42
CA GLU A 67 -0.51 -8.78 -4.04
C GLU A 67 0.84 -8.83 -3.34
N GLN A 68 1.87 -8.18 -3.91
CA GLN A 68 3.20 -8.15 -3.32
C GLN A 68 3.21 -7.41 -1.98
N ALA A 69 2.58 -6.23 -1.91
CA ALA A 69 2.51 -5.46 -0.68
C ALA A 69 1.71 -6.17 0.42
N LEU A 70 0.67 -6.92 0.07
CA LEU A 70 -0.09 -7.73 1.03
C LEU A 70 0.76 -8.86 1.60
N ALA A 71 1.55 -9.55 0.77
CA ALA A 71 2.47 -10.57 1.22
C ALA A 71 3.50 -10.00 2.22
N LEU A 72 4.12 -8.85 1.89
CA LEU A 72 5.07 -8.17 2.79
C LEU A 72 4.42 -7.68 4.10
N ALA A 73 3.20 -7.15 4.03
CA ALA A 73 2.47 -6.73 5.23
C ALA A 73 2.10 -7.90 6.15
N ALA A 74 1.93 -9.10 5.59
CA ALA A 74 1.73 -10.34 6.33
C ALA A 74 3.04 -10.83 6.97
N GLU A 75 4.18 -10.69 6.29
CA GLU A 75 5.51 -11.04 6.81
C GLU A 75 5.98 -10.13 7.95
N THR A 76 5.61 -8.84 7.93
CA THR A 76 5.87 -7.86 9.01
C THR A 76 5.21 -8.26 10.36
N ARG A 77 4.51 -9.40 10.41
CA ARG A 77 3.87 -9.98 11.60
C ARG A 77 4.83 -10.87 12.43
N LEU A 78 5.99 -11.26 11.90
CA LEU A 78 6.99 -12.11 12.55
C LEU A 78 8.13 -11.28 13.14
#